data_AF-A0A078G4I6-F1
#
_entry.id   AF-A0A078G4I6-F1
#
_cell.length_a   1.000
_cell.length_b   1.000
_cell.length_c   1.000
_cell.angle_alpha   90.00
_cell.angle_beta   90.00
_cell.angle_gamma   90.00
#
_symmetry.space_group_name_H-M   'P 1'
#
loop_
_entity.id
_entity.type
_entity.pdbx_description
1 polymer ?
#
loop_
_entity_poly.entity_id
_entity_poly.type
_entity_poly.pdbx_seq_one_letter_code
_entity_poly.pdbx_strand_id
1 'polypeptide(L)'
;MVYQLFLYMLTRLDGVDSLLSIMPRSVPVATVAINNSTNTALLAIRMLGISNTDLVSRMSQYQKDIREENMVKGKKLEQQGWES
;
A
#
# COMPACT_ATOMS: atom_id res chain seq x y z
N MET A 1 -21.76 9.96 -24.70
CA MET A 1 -20.96 8.89 -25.36
C MET A 1 -19.45 9.03 -25.12
N VAL A 2 -18.88 10.24 -25.08
CA VAL A 2 -17.44 10.46 -24.80
C VAL A 2 -17.04 10.16 -23.34
N TYR A 3 -17.89 10.51 -22.37
CA TYR A 3 -17.65 10.20 -20.95
C TYR A 3 -17.61 8.70 -20.65
N GLN A 4 -18.40 7.91 -21.38
CA GLN A 4 -18.46 6.46 -21.16
C GLN A 4 -17.22 5.74 -21.69
N LEU A 5 -16.58 6.28 -22.74
CA LEU A 5 -15.33 5.76 -23.30
C LEU A 5 -14.14 6.07 -22.39
N PHE A 6 -14.16 7.22 -21.72
CA PHE A 6 -13.12 7.62 -20.75
C PHE A 6 -13.13 6.76 -19.49
N LEU A 7 -14.33 6.50 -18.94
CA LEU A 7 -14.52 5.56 -17.81
C LEU A 7 -14.14 4.12 -18.19
N TYR A 8 -14.38 3.72 -19.44
CA TYR A 8 -14.02 2.40 -19.93
C TYR A 8 -12.49 2.19 -19.99
N MET A 9 -11.72 3.21 -20.38
CA MET A 9 -10.26 3.13 -20.46
C MET A 9 -9.61 2.99 -19.08
N LEU A 10 -10.07 3.78 -18.09
CA LEU A 10 -9.60 3.71 -16.70
C LEU A 10 -9.82 2.33 -16.05
N THR A 11 -10.88 1.62 -16.47
CA THR A 11 -11.24 0.29 -15.92
C THR A 11 -10.51 -0.86 -16.63
N ARG A 12 -9.92 -0.63 -17.82
CA ARG A 12 -9.39 -1.69 -18.70
C ARG A 12 -7.90 -1.98 -18.54
N LEU A 13 -7.16 -1.10 -17.88
CA LEU A 13 -5.70 -1.16 -17.75
C LEU A 13 -5.21 -1.32 -16.30
N ASP A 14 -6.06 -1.84 -15.40
CA ASP A 14 -5.72 -2.18 -14.00
C ASP A 14 -4.92 -1.09 -13.24
N GLY A 15 -5.18 0.18 -13.55
CA GLY A 15 -4.53 1.33 -12.91
C GLY A 15 -3.13 1.69 -13.46
N VAL A 16 -2.62 1.01 -14.48
CA VAL A 16 -1.33 1.34 -15.15
C VAL A 16 -1.37 2.75 -15.76
N ASP A 17 -2.50 3.14 -16.34
CA ASP A 17 -2.67 4.49 -16.91
C ASP A 17 -2.65 5.58 -15.83
N SER A 18 -3.17 5.25 -14.65
CA SER A 18 -3.14 6.15 -13.49
C SER A 18 -1.72 6.31 -12.99
N LEU A 19 -0.95 5.22 -12.91
CA LEU A 19 0.46 5.25 -12.54
C LEU A 19 1.28 6.14 -13.49
N LEU A 20 1.11 5.95 -14.80
CA LEU A 20 1.85 6.70 -15.83
C LEU A 20 1.46 8.19 -15.87
N SER A 21 0.23 8.54 -15.49
CA SER A 21 -0.26 9.92 -15.49
C SER A 21 0.18 10.74 -14.25
N ILE A 22 0.69 10.11 -13.20
CA ILE A 22 1.02 10.75 -11.91
C ILE A 22 2.50 11.18 -11.81
N MET A 23 3.35 10.86 -12.79
CA MET A 23 4.80 11.15 -12.74
C MET A 23 5.24 12.24 -13.75
N PRO A 24 4.96 13.54 -13.50
CA PRO A 24 5.50 14.63 -14.32
C PRO A 24 7.02 14.79 -14.11
N ARG A 25 7.76 15.08 -15.19
CA ARG A 25 9.24 15.17 -15.19
C ARG A 25 9.85 16.20 -14.23
N SER A 26 9.09 17.14 -13.69
CA SER A 26 9.59 18.31 -12.97
C SER A 26 9.28 18.34 -11.48
N VAL A 27 8.39 17.49 -10.97
CA VAL A 27 7.97 17.49 -9.57
C VAL A 27 8.08 16.08 -9.00
N PRO A 28 8.85 15.85 -7.93
CA PRO A 28 8.98 14.53 -7.35
C PRO A 28 7.65 14.08 -6.73
N VAL A 29 7.19 12.89 -7.11
CA VAL A 29 5.98 12.26 -6.56
C VAL A 29 6.37 10.93 -5.93
N ALA A 30 6.00 10.74 -4.66
CA ALA A 30 6.25 9.51 -3.94
C ALA A 30 5.17 8.47 -4.28
N THR A 31 5.41 7.71 -5.35
CA THR A 31 4.46 6.72 -5.88
C THR A 31 4.50 5.42 -5.09
N VAL A 32 3.33 4.89 -4.72
CA VAL A 32 3.17 3.55 -4.13
C VAL A 32 2.47 2.59 -5.10
N ALA A 33 2.41 1.30 -4.76
CA ALA A 33 1.73 0.30 -5.59
C ALA A 33 0.24 0.64 -5.82
N ILE A 34 -0.27 0.28 -7.01
CA ILE A 34 -1.67 0.47 -7.38
C ILE A 34 -2.58 -0.24 -6.36
N ASN A 35 -3.69 0.40 -5.98
CA ASN A 35 -4.65 -0.07 -4.99
C ASN A 35 -4.07 -0.35 -3.58
N ASN A 36 -2.89 0.20 -3.26
CA ASN A 36 -2.23 -0.03 -1.98
C ASN A 36 -2.37 1.15 -1.01
N SER A 37 -3.62 1.41 -0.58
CA SER A 37 -3.96 2.50 0.34
C SER A 37 -3.26 2.37 1.70
N THR A 38 -3.04 1.15 2.17
CA THR A 38 -2.31 0.87 3.40
C THR A 38 -0.86 1.37 3.31
N ASN A 39 -0.16 1.08 2.22
CA ASN A 39 1.21 1.56 2.04
C ASN A 39 1.26 3.09 1.83
N THR A 40 0.25 3.69 1.20
CA THR A 40 0.12 5.16 1.14
C THR A 40 0.04 5.77 2.54
N ALA A 41 -0.85 5.24 3.39
CA ALA A 41 -1.03 5.75 4.74
C ALA A 41 0.25 5.57 5.58
N LEU A 42 0.91 4.41 5.48
CA LEU A 42 2.17 4.16 6.18
C LEU A 42 3.30 5.08 5.72
N LEU A 43 3.36 5.40 4.41
CA LEU A 43 4.31 6.37 3.89
C LEU A 43 4.06 7.77 4.45
N ALA A 44 2.80 8.21 4.49
CA ALA A 44 2.42 9.49 5.10
C ALA A 44 2.78 9.55 6.59
N ILE A 45 2.52 8.47 7.34
CA ILE A 45 2.90 8.36 8.76
C ILE A 45 4.42 8.45 8.94
N ARG A 46 5.22 7.84 8.04
CA ARG A 46 6.69 7.98 8.08
C ARG A 46 7.15 9.42 7.87
N MET A 47 6.50 10.17 6.99
CA MET A 47 6.79 11.59 6.78
C MET A 47 6.43 12.42 8.01
N LEU A 48 5.25 12.20 8.59
CA LEU A 48 4.80 12.89 9.81
C LEU A 48 5.61 12.49 11.07
N GLY A 49 6.13 11.26 11.10
CA GLY A 49 6.93 10.74 12.20
C GLY A 49 8.26 11.45 12.39
N ILE A 50 8.75 12.20 11.38
CA ILE A 50 9.97 13.03 11.50
C ILE A 50 9.85 14.01 12.67
N SER A 51 8.66 14.58 12.89
CA SER A 51 8.40 15.56 13.93
C SER A 51 7.54 15.04 15.08
N ASN A 52 7.12 13.77 15.06
CA ASN A 52 6.23 13.19 16.06
C ASN A 52 6.67 11.79 16.49
N THR A 53 7.25 11.70 17.68
CA THR A 53 7.78 10.45 18.26
C THR A 53 6.69 9.44 18.67
N ASP A 54 5.47 9.90 18.98
CA ASP A 54 4.33 9.00 19.26
C ASP A 54 3.95 8.21 18.00
N LEU A 55 3.87 8.88 16.85
CA LEU A 55 3.60 8.23 15.57
C LEU A 55 4.66 7.18 15.22
N VAL A 56 5.93 7.46 15.50
CA VAL A 56 7.03 6.50 15.32
C VAL A 56 6.84 5.28 16.23
N SER A 57 6.49 5.49 17.50
CA SER A 57 6.24 4.41 18.46
C SER A 57 5.07 3.53 18.00
N ARG A 58 3.95 4.13 17.64
CA ARG A 58 2.75 3.43 17.15
C ARG A 58 3.05 2.66 15.86
N MET A 59 3.86 3.23 14.96
CA MET A 59 4.30 2.56 13.76
C MET A 59 5.22 1.36 14.05
N SER A 60 6.11 1.48 15.04
CA SER A 60 6.94 0.37 15.50
C SER A 60 6.08 -0.76 16.06
N GLN A 61 5.07 -0.43 16.85
CA GLN A 61 4.14 -1.41 17.39
C GLN A 61 3.37 -2.12 16.27
N TYR A 62 2.80 -1.37 15.32
CA TYR A 62 2.11 -1.94 14.16
C TYR A 62 2.98 -2.95 13.39
N GLN A 63 4.27 -2.66 13.19
CA GLN A 63 5.20 -3.58 12.52
C GLN A 63 5.46 -4.87 13.34
N LYS A 64 5.48 -4.77 14.68
CA LYS A 64 5.60 -5.94 15.55
C LYS A 64 4.35 -6.81 15.49
N ASP A 65 3.18 -6.19 15.51
CA ASP A 65 1.90 -6.89 15.49
C ASP A 65 1.74 -7.70 14.18
N ILE A 66 2.06 -7.09 13.03
CA ILE A 66 2.05 -7.80 11.74
C ILE A 66 3.06 -8.95 11.71
N ARG A 67 4.24 -8.76 12.30
CA ARG A 67 5.23 -9.84 12.37
C ARG A 67 4.66 -11.02 13.18
N GLU A 68 4.08 -10.75 14.33
CA GLU A 68 3.50 -11.79 15.18
C GLU A 68 2.35 -12.51 14.46
N GLU A 69 1.46 -11.77 13.82
CA GLU A 69 0.37 -12.33 13.01
C GLU A 69 0.90 -13.27 11.93
N ASN A 70 1.94 -12.85 11.20
CA ASN A 70 2.57 -13.68 10.16
C ASN A 70 3.26 -14.92 10.74
N MET A 71 3.89 -14.82 11.92
CA MET A 71 4.48 -15.97 12.60
C MET A 71 3.41 -16.99 13.01
N VAL A 72 2.26 -16.53 13.51
CA VAL A 72 1.12 -17.39 13.84
C VAL A 72 0.57 -18.07 12.59
N LYS A 73 0.37 -17.32 11.50
CA LYS A 73 -0.05 -17.87 10.21
C LYS A 73 0.95 -18.89 9.67
N GLY A 74 2.25 -18.62 9.78
CA GLY A 74 3.32 -19.53 9.37
C GLY A 74 3.28 -20.85 10.14
N LYS A 75 3.18 -20.78 11.47
CA LYS A 75 3.02 -21.98 12.33
C LYS A 75 1.77 -22.78 11.98
N LYS A 76 0.66 -22.10 11.67
CA LYS A 76 -0.58 -22.77 11.24
C LYS A 76 -0.39 -23.50 9.92
N LEU A 77 0.30 -22.90 8.94
CA LEU A 77 0.63 -23.53 7.67
C LEU A 77 1.56 -24.74 7.84
N GLU A 78 2.56 -24.65 8.73
CA GLU A 78 3.46 -25.78 9.05
C GLU A 78 2.70 -26.97 9.67
N GLN A 79 1.67 -26.70 10.48
CA GLN A 79 0.90 -27.73 11.17
C GLN A 79 -0.22 -28.35 10.30
N GLN A 80 -0.87 -27.55 9.45
CA GLN A 80 -2.08 -27.94 8.73
C GLN A 80 -1.85 -28.19 7.22
N GLY A 81 -0.67 -27.83 6.71
CA GLY A 81 -0.39 -27.89 5.27
C GLY A 81 -1.11 -26.79 4.49
N TRP A 82 -0.75 -26.63 3.21
CA TRP A 82 -1.31 -25.60 2.32
C TRP A 82 -2.68 -25.98 1.73
N GLU A 83 -3.14 -27.21 1.98
CA GLU A 83 -4.37 -27.81 1.43
C GLU A 83 -5.61 -27.57 2.30
N SER A 84 -5.47 -26.86 3.44
CA SER A 84 -6.56 -26.53 4.36
C SER A 84 -7.40 -25.32 3.90
#